data_AF-A0A2N9WSC2-F1
#
_entry.id   AF-A0A2N9WSC2-F1
#
_cell.length_a   1.000
_cell.length_b   1.000
_cell.length_c   1.000
_cell.angle_alpha   90.00
_cell.angle_beta   90.00
_cell.angle_gamma   90.00
#
_symmetry.space_group_name_H-M   'P 1'
#
loop_
_entity.id
_entity.type
_entity.pdbx_description
1 polymer ?
#
loop_
_entity_poly.entity_id
_entity_poly.type
_entity_poly.pdbx_seq_one_letter_code
_entity_poly.pdbx_strand_id
1 'polypeptide(L)'
;MEIKMEIIINIKYKNPIGDIDDDIDDELTPFQYALEELRRYVDCEFFIRLKDNYKVNLDLYPDITVCYEDIVKSIKRVKNNWTGKDDIWFCEQGSDFYFYYDIKDKGVELEYKKGPDVGIYNGKIPDMKIFISKLEYVQVWETLFKKLSTLIEVKLNKKINLPF
;
A
#
# COMPACT_ATOMS: atom_id res chain seq x y z
N MET A 1 12.78 -12.04 16.02
CA MET A 1 11.41 -11.52 15.92
C MET A 1 10.85 -12.05 14.61
N GLU A 2 9.72 -12.75 14.65
CA GLU A 2 9.07 -13.28 13.45
C GLU A 2 8.34 -12.13 12.75
N ILE A 3 8.69 -11.84 11.49
CA ILE A 3 8.02 -10.83 10.66
C ILE A 3 6.69 -11.42 10.18
N LYS A 4 5.59 -10.72 10.44
CA LYS A 4 4.22 -11.12 10.12
C LYS A 4 3.66 -10.36 8.93
N MET A 5 4.25 -9.21 8.60
CA MET A 5 3.89 -8.43 7.43
C MET A 5 5.16 -7.86 6.79
N GLU A 6 5.23 -7.91 5.47
CA GLU A 6 6.36 -7.38 4.72
C GLU A 6 5.92 -6.89 3.34
N ILE A 7 6.55 -5.81 2.88
CA ILE A 7 6.33 -5.25 1.56
C ILE A 7 7.45 -5.67 0.61
N ILE A 8 7.06 -6.32 -0.48
CA ILE A 8 7.93 -6.79 -1.55
C ILE A 8 7.61 -5.96 -2.80
N ILE A 9 8.61 -5.31 -3.35
CA ILE A 9 8.49 -4.42 -4.52
C ILE A 9 9.57 -4.86 -5.51
N ASN A 10 9.16 -5.35 -6.69
CA ASN A 10 10.05 -5.68 -7.78
C ASN A 10 9.93 -4.62 -8.86
N ILE A 11 11.02 -3.88 -9.08
CA ILE A 11 11.06 -2.71 -9.96
C ILE A 11 11.64 -3.12 -11.29
N LYS A 12 10.94 -2.81 -12.37
CA LYS A 12 11.43 -2.93 -13.73
C LYS A 12 11.39 -1.57 -14.41
N TYR A 13 12.56 -1.06 -14.77
CA TYR A 13 12.67 0.21 -15.50
C TYR A 13 12.22 0.04 -16.95
N LYS A 14 11.53 1.05 -17.46
CA LYS A 14 11.13 1.14 -18.87
C LYS A 14 11.39 2.54 -19.40
N ASN A 15 11.49 2.63 -20.72
CA ASN A 15 11.46 3.93 -21.39
C ASN A 15 10.01 4.44 -21.35
N PRO A 16 9.78 5.74 -21.11
CA PRO A 16 8.45 6.30 -21.14
C PRO A 16 7.87 6.14 -22.55
N ILE A 17 6.60 5.73 -22.63
CA ILE A 17 5.82 5.61 -23.87
C ILE A 17 4.61 6.56 -23.73
N GLY A 18 4.28 7.31 -24.77
CA GLY A 18 3.18 8.30 -24.78
C GLY A 18 3.54 9.63 -24.13
N ASP A 19 2.59 10.57 -24.07
CA ASP A 19 2.70 11.85 -23.34
C ASP A 19 2.26 11.71 -21.86
N ILE A 20 2.34 12.78 -21.06
CA ILE A 20 1.72 12.76 -19.71
C ILE A 20 0.22 12.58 -19.95
N ASP A 21 -0.43 11.71 -19.16
CA ASP A 21 -1.88 11.62 -19.21
C ASP A 21 -2.42 12.95 -18.66
N ASP A 22 -3.02 13.77 -19.54
CA ASP A 22 -3.55 15.08 -19.17
C ASP A 22 -4.80 14.96 -18.28
N ASP A 23 -5.34 13.74 -18.11
CA ASP A 23 -6.53 13.42 -17.32
C ASP A 23 -6.21 12.95 -15.88
N ILE A 24 -5.02 13.26 -15.34
CA ILE A 24 -4.72 13.00 -13.92
C ILE A 24 -5.64 13.85 -13.05
N ASP A 25 -6.35 13.20 -12.13
CA ASP A 25 -7.30 13.83 -11.21
C ASP A 25 -6.67 14.96 -10.38
N ASP A 26 -7.27 16.16 -10.46
CA ASP A 26 -6.84 17.37 -9.75
C ASP A 26 -6.96 17.25 -8.22
N GLU A 27 -7.71 16.26 -7.70
CA GLU A 27 -7.89 16.03 -6.27
C GLU A 27 -6.73 15.23 -5.63
N LEU A 28 -5.78 14.72 -6.43
CA LEU A 28 -4.66 13.94 -5.91
C LEU A 28 -3.71 14.80 -5.06
N THR A 29 -3.26 14.24 -3.94
CA THR A 29 -2.15 14.83 -3.19
C THR A 29 -0.86 14.86 -4.03
N PRO A 30 0.12 15.73 -3.71
CA PRO A 30 1.39 15.75 -4.44
C PRO A 30 2.11 14.39 -4.51
N PHE A 31 1.94 13.56 -3.47
CA PHE A 31 2.50 12.21 -3.47
C PHE A 31 1.78 11.28 -4.46
N GLN A 32 0.45 11.26 -4.45
CA GLN A 32 -0.34 10.45 -5.38
C GLN A 32 -0.10 10.87 -6.82
N TYR A 33 -0.08 12.18 -7.10
CA TYR A 33 0.21 12.71 -8.44
C TYR A 33 1.57 12.23 -8.96
N ALA A 34 2.62 12.32 -8.13
CA ALA A 34 3.95 11.85 -8.52
C ALA A 34 4.06 10.32 -8.61
N LEU A 35 3.24 9.58 -7.86
CA LEU A 35 3.13 8.14 -8.00
C LEU A 35 2.55 7.78 -9.38
N GLU A 36 1.50 8.47 -9.82
CA GLU A 36 0.92 8.28 -11.16
C GLU A 36 1.93 8.65 -12.27
N GLU A 37 2.65 9.76 -12.14
CA GLU A 37 3.72 10.10 -13.09
C GLU A 37 4.82 9.03 -13.15
N LEU A 38 5.17 8.42 -12.00
CA LEU A 38 6.21 7.39 -11.92
C LEU A 38 5.86 6.15 -12.75
N ARG A 39 4.57 5.84 -12.93
CA ARG A 39 4.05 4.72 -13.75
C ARG A 39 4.61 4.68 -15.16
N ARG A 40 5.03 5.83 -15.68
CA ARG A 40 5.62 5.95 -17.03
C ARG A 40 7.05 5.42 -17.13
N TYR A 41 7.78 5.43 -16.03
CA TYR A 41 9.21 5.11 -16.00
C TYR A 41 9.50 3.74 -15.38
N VAL A 42 8.53 3.21 -14.63
CA VAL A 42 8.70 2.00 -13.82
C VAL A 42 7.46 1.13 -13.95
N ASP A 43 7.67 -0.14 -14.27
CA ASP A 43 6.71 -1.20 -13.94
C ASP A 43 7.06 -1.76 -12.57
N CYS A 44 6.04 -2.09 -11.77
CA CYS A 44 6.24 -2.64 -10.45
C CYS A 44 5.36 -3.86 -10.23
N GLU A 45 5.96 -4.96 -9.79
CA GLU A 45 5.20 -6.00 -9.09
C GLU A 45 5.24 -5.69 -7.60
N PHE A 46 4.08 -5.58 -6.98
CA PHE A 46 3.95 -5.23 -5.58
C PHE A 46 3.15 -6.30 -4.84
N PHE A 47 3.73 -6.77 -3.73
CA PHE A 47 3.11 -7.76 -2.87
C PHE A 47 3.23 -7.36 -1.41
N ILE A 48 2.16 -7.64 -0.66
CA ILE A 48 2.20 -7.67 0.81
C ILE A 48 2.25 -9.13 1.22
N ARG A 49 3.40 -9.55 1.77
CA ARG A 49 3.56 -10.87 2.36
C ARG A 49 3.02 -10.85 3.78
N LEU A 50 2.03 -11.71 4.05
CA LEU A 50 1.47 -11.95 5.38
C LEU A 50 2.12 -13.19 6.01
N LYS A 51 1.76 -13.47 7.27
CA LYS A 51 2.11 -14.70 7.98
C LYS A 51 1.82 -15.94 7.11
N ASP A 52 2.62 -17.00 7.27
CA ASP A 52 2.53 -18.24 6.49
C ASP A 52 2.85 -18.07 4.98
N ASN A 53 3.55 -16.99 4.62
CA ASN A 53 4.00 -16.64 3.26
C ASN A 53 2.87 -16.41 2.24
N TYR A 54 1.64 -16.12 2.68
CA TYR A 54 0.61 -15.66 1.76
C TYR A 54 0.99 -14.30 1.16
N LYS A 55 0.85 -14.16 -0.15
CA LYS A 55 1.21 -12.94 -0.89
C LYS A 55 -0.04 -12.30 -1.44
N VAL A 56 -0.44 -11.19 -0.83
CA VAL A 56 -1.48 -10.31 -1.38
C VAL A 56 -0.86 -9.52 -2.53
N ASN A 57 -1.44 -9.65 -3.71
CA ASN A 57 -0.97 -9.05 -4.95
C ASN A 57 -1.70 -7.72 -5.14
N LEU A 58 -0.96 -6.69 -5.51
CA LEU A 58 -1.47 -5.34 -5.66
C LEU A 58 -0.87 -4.74 -6.95
N ASP A 59 -1.67 -3.99 -7.70
CA ASP A 59 -1.14 -3.08 -8.71
C ASP A 59 -0.75 -1.78 -8.01
N LEU A 60 0.56 -1.56 -7.90
CA LEU A 60 1.14 -0.49 -7.08
C LEU A 60 0.46 0.87 -7.31
N TYR A 61 0.23 1.25 -8.56
CA TYR A 61 -0.24 2.60 -8.87
C TYR A 61 -1.71 2.79 -8.48
N PRO A 62 -2.69 2.13 -9.14
CA PRO A 62 -4.09 2.33 -8.82
C PRO A 62 -4.43 1.94 -7.38
N ASP A 63 -3.88 0.84 -6.86
CA ASP A 63 -4.23 0.39 -5.51
C ASP A 63 -3.72 1.36 -4.45
N ILE A 64 -2.45 1.78 -4.52
CA ILE A 64 -1.92 2.73 -3.52
C ILE A 64 -2.48 4.12 -3.72
N THR A 65 -2.74 4.55 -4.95
CA THR A 65 -3.36 5.86 -5.21
C THR A 65 -4.76 5.93 -4.61
N VAL A 66 -5.60 4.89 -4.81
CA VAL A 66 -6.98 4.89 -4.29
C VAL A 66 -7.03 4.80 -2.78
N CYS A 67 -6.27 3.89 -2.15
CA CYS A 67 -6.34 3.72 -0.69
C CYS A 67 -5.30 4.57 0.08
N TYR A 68 -4.66 5.54 -0.59
CA TYR A 68 -3.59 6.36 -0.02
C TYR A 68 -3.99 6.98 1.33
N GLU A 69 -5.14 7.64 1.37
CA GLU A 69 -5.60 8.34 2.58
C GLU A 69 -5.85 7.38 3.74
N ASP A 70 -6.43 6.22 3.46
CA ASP A 70 -6.71 5.20 4.47
C ASP A 70 -5.43 4.57 5.01
N ILE A 71 -4.44 4.31 4.15
CA ILE A 71 -3.11 3.88 4.60
C ILE A 71 -2.50 4.97 5.50
N VAL A 72 -2.47 6.22 5.06
CA VAL A 72 -1.88 7.34 5.84
C VAL A 72 -2.59 7.51 7.19
N LYS A 73 -3.91 7.45 7.19
CA LYS A 73 -4.77 7.52 8.39
C LYS A 73 -4.47 6.38 9.34
N SER A 74 -4.33 5.15 8.84
CA SER A 74 -4.01 3.98 9.66
C SER A 74 -2.65 4.13 10.36
N ILE A 75 -1.61 4.60 9.66
CA ILE A 75 -0.27 4.87 10.22
C ILE A 75 -0.37 5.93 11.33
N LYS A 76 -1.01 7.07 11.04
CA LYS A 76 -1.17 8.18 12.00
C LYS A 76 -1.88 7.73 13.26
N ARG A 77 -2.93 6.92 13.14
CA ARG A 77 -3.66 6.36 14.28
C ARG A 77 -2.78 5.47 15.15
N VAL A 78 -2.00 4.58 14.55
CA VAL A 78 -1.05 3.73 15.30
C VAL A 78 -0.01 4.58 16.02
N LYS A 79 0.59 5.58 15.34
CA LYS A 79 1.59 6.49 15.92
C LYS A 79 1.02 7.32 17.08
N ASN A 80 -0.25 7.71 16.98
CA ASN A 80 -0.95 8.49 18.02
C ASN A 80 -1.57 7.63 19.14
N ASN A 81 -1.31 6.32 19.17
CA ASN A 81 -1.89 5.38 20.13
C ASN A 81 -3.43 5.41 20.16
N TRP A 82 -4.07 5.74 19.04
CA TRP A 82 -5.52 5.61 18.93
C TRP A 82 -5.92 4.14 19.08
N THR A 83 -7.02 3.89 19.78
CA THR A 83 -7.59 2.55 19.94
C THR A 83 -8.94 2.45 19.24
N GLY A 84 -9.14 1.38 18.50
CA GLY A 84 -10.37 1.17 17.74
C GLY A 84 -10.15 0.43 16.43
N LYS A 85 -11.25 0.35 15.66
CA LYS A 85 -11.33 -0.41 14.41
C LYS A 85 -11.59 0.50 13.22
N ASP A 86 -10.97 0.21 12.10
CA ASP A 86 -11.30 0.76 10.80
C ASP A 86 -10.76 -0.19 9.72
N ASP A 87 -10.85 0.18 8.46
CA ASP A 87 -10.35 -0.61 7.34
C ASP A 87 -9.58 0.20 6.30
N ILE A 88 -8.89 -0.54 5.43
CA ILE A 88 -8.33 -0.08 4.18
C ILE A 88 -8.93 -0.98 3.12
N TRP A 89 -9.72 -0.41 2.21
CA TRP A 89 -10.29 -1.14 1.09
C TRP A 89 -9.43 -0.94 -0.14
N PHE A 90 -8.99 -2.06 -0.71
CA PHE A 90 -8.36 -2.11 -2.01
C PHE A 90 -9.43 -2.57 -2.98
N CYS A 91 -9.62 -1.86 -4.10
CA CYS A 91 -10.75 -2.12 -5.00
C CYS A 91 -10.38 -2.08 -6.49
N GLU A 92 -9.15 -1.70 -6.83
CA GLU A 92 -8.76 -1.53 -8.22
C GLU A 92 -8.21 -2.81 -8.85
N GLN A 93 -8.47 -2.99 -10.15
CA GLN A 93 -7.86 -4.05 -10.98
C GLN A 93 -7.86 -5.48 -10.37
N GLY A 94 -8.96 -5.87 -9.72
CA GLY A 94 -9.10 -7.21 -9.11
C GLY A 94 -8.53 -7.31 -7.69
N SER A 95 -8.17 -6.19 -7.07
CA SER A 95 -7.75 -6.10 -5.68
C SER A 95 -8.91 -5.94 -4.70
N ASP A 96 -10.16 -6.28 -5.03
CA ASP A 96 -11.33 -6.17 -4.13
C ASP A 96 -11.17 -7.01 -2.84
N PHE A 97 -10.53 -6.42 -1.84
CA PHE A 97 -10.30 -7.00 -0.53
C PHE A 97 -10.08 -5.91 0.51
N TYR A 98 -10.24 -6.29 1.77
CA TYR A 98 -10.14 -5.40 2.90
C TYR A 98 -8.98 -5.82 3.80
N PHE A 99 -8.27 -4.81 4.30
CA PHE A 99 -7.49 -4.92 5.51
C PHE A 99 -8.25 -4.24 6.65
N TYR A 100 -9.04 -5.01 7.38
CA TYR A 100 -9.63 -4.54 8.63
C TYR A 100 -8.55 -4.52 9.71
N TYR A 101 -8.39 -3.42 10.41
CA TYR A 101 -7.42 -3.30 11.49
C TYR A 101 -8.09 -2.87 12.79
N ASP A 102 -7.71 -3.54 13.88
CA ASP A 102 -8.10 -3.21 15.25
C ASP A 102 -6.84 -2.84 16.04
N ILE A 103 -6.67 -1.55 16.31
CA ILE A 103 -5.53 -1.01 17.06
C ILE A 103 -5.84 -1.15 18.54
N LYS A 104 -5.06 -2.02 19.20
CA LYS A 104 -5.14 -2.33 20.62
C LYS A 104 -3.89 -1.80 21.32
N ASP A 105 -3.88 -1.78 22.65
CA ASP A 105 -2.72 -1.31 23.42
C ASP A 105 -1.41 -2.00 23.03
N LYS A 106 -1.48 -3.33 22.85
CA LYS A 106 -0.32 -4.21 22.64
C LYS A 106 0.07 -4.41 21.17
N GLY A 107 -0.70 -3.92 20.21
CA GLY A 107 -0.47 -4.22 18.78
C GLY A 107 -1.67 -3.91 17.90
N VAL A 108 -1.59 -4.37 16.65
CA VAL A 108 -2.64 -4.24 15.64
C VAL A 108 -3.08 -5.64 15.25
N GLU A 109 -4.36 -5.95 15.43
CA GLU A 109 -4.96 -7.14 14.81
C GLU A 109 -5.38 -6.76 13.40
N LEU A 110 -4.73 -7.36 12.40
CA LEU A 110 -4.99 -7.14 10.99
C LEU A 110 -5.72 -8.36 10.43
N GLU A 111 -6.86 -8.13 9.81
CA GLU A 111 -7.64 -9.13 9.11
C GLU A 111 -7.60 -8.85 7.61
N TYR A 112 -7.07 -9.80 6.84
CA TYR A 112 -7.30 -9.87 5.40
C TYR A 112 -8.62 -10.55 5.16
N LYS A 113 -9.51 -9.88 4.41
CA LYS A 113 -10.81 -10.42 4.04
C LYS A 113 -11.10 -10.14 2.58
N LYS A 114 -11.48 -11.17 1.84
CA LYS A 114 -11.85 -11.06 0.44
C LYS A 114 -13.16 -10.29 0.26
N GLY A 115 -13.19 -9.43 -0.75
CA GLY A 115 -14.42 -8.87 -1.30
C GLY A 115 -15.10 -9.82 -2.29
N PRO A 116 -16.32 -9.49 -2.72
CA PRO A 116 -17.09 -10.30 -3.68
C PRO A 116 -16.39 -10.50 -5.03
N ASP A 117 -15.64 -9.50 -5.50
CA ASP A 117 -15.07 -9.46 -6.85
C ASP A 117 -13.54 -9.60 -6.84
N VAL A 118 -12.99 -10.21 -5.77
CA VAL A 118 -11.55 -10.43 -5.64
C VAL A 118 -10.99 -11.26 -6.81
N GLY A 119 -9.90 -10.78 -7.41
CA GLY A 119 -9.26 -11.41 -8.55
C GLY A 119 -8.63 -12.77 -8.22
N ILE A 120 -8.30 -13.55 -9.26
CA ILE A 120 -7.86 -14.95 -9.14
C ILE A 120 -6.65 -15.18 -8.24
N TYR A 121 -5.73 -14.21 -8.17
CA TYR A 121 -4.52 -14.34 -7.35
C TYR A 121 -4.84 -14.17 -5.86
N ASN A 122 -5.57 -13.11 -5.52
CA ASN A 122 -5.96 -12.78 -4.15
C ASN A 122 -7.10 -13.68 -3.63
N GLY A 123 -7.96 -14.18 -4.52
CA GLY A 123 -9.06 -15.10 -4.19
C GLY A 123 -8.60 -16.44 -3.62
N LYS A 124 -7.36 -16.85 -3.90
CA LYS A 124 -6.73 -18.08 -3.37
C LYS A 124 -6.24 -17.92 -1.94
N ILE A 125 -6.10 -16.70 -1.45
CA ILE A 125 -5.68 -16.42 -0.08
C ILE A 125 -6.90 -16.66 0.83
N PRO A 126 -6.79 -17.46 1.90
CA PRO A 126 -7.89 -17.61 2.86
C PRO A 126 -8.07 -16.31 3.64
N ASP A 127 -9.30 -16.02 4.04
CA ASP A 127 -9.53 -14.96 5.03
C ASP A 127 -8.73 -15.30 6.30
N MET A 128 -8.02 -14.32 6.83
CA MET A 128 -7.09 -14.57 7.92
C MET A 128 -6.87 -13.36 8.82
N LYS A 129 -6.51 -13.65 10.06
CA LYS A 129 -6.16 -12.66 11.08
C LYS A 129 -4.75 -12.87 11.58
N ILE A 130 -4.00 -11.79 11.66
CA ILE A 130 -2.65 -11.77 12.23
C ILE A 130 -2.54 -10.65 13.25
N PHE A 131 -1.76 -10.89 14.30
CA PHE A 131 -1.49 -9.88 15.32
C PHE A 131 -0.08 -9.32 15.14
N ILE A 132 0.04 -8.07 14.73
CA ILE A 132 1.28 -7.38 14.37
C ILE A 132 1.64 -6.39 15.49
N SER A 133 2.93 -6.20 15.78
CA SER A 133 3.31 -5.13 16.71
C SER A 133 3.03 -3.75 16.09
N LYS A 134 2.71 -2.74 16.90
CA LYS A 134 2.51 -1.35 16.41
C LYS A 134 3.72 -0.85 15.62
N LEU A 135 4.93 -1.16 16.12
CA LEU A 135 6.19 -0.77 15.50
C LEU A 135 6.34 -1.40 14.11
N GLU A 136 6.13 -2.71 14.00
CA GLU A 136 6.23 -3.44 12.74
C GLU A 136 5.21 -2.94 11.72
N TYR A 137 3.95 -2.75 12.13
CA TYR A 137 2.88 -2.23 11.26
C TYR A 137 3.27 -0.87 10.65
N VAL A 138 3.72 0.07 11.47
CA VAL A 138 4.16 1.40 11.01
C VAL A 138 5.39 1.28 10.11
N GLN A 139 6.41 0.51 10.52
CA GLN A 139 7.65 0.37 9.76
C GLN A 139 7.43 -0.21 8.37
N VAL A 140 6.53 -1.19 8.23
CA VAL A 140 6.21 -1.79 6.93
C VAL A 140 5.67 -0.74 5.98
N TRP A 141 4.63 0.00 6.38
CA TRP A 141 4.06 1.05 5.55
C TRP A 141 5.03 2.21 5.28
N GLU A 142 5.74 2.71 6.30
CA GLU A 142 6.71 3.79 6.09
C GLU A 142 7.82 3.36 5.11
N THR A 143 8.20 2.08 5.11
CA THR A 143 9.19 1.54 4.17
C THR A 143 8.71 1.59 2.73
N LEU A 144 7.43 1.32 2.47
CA LEU A 144 6.82 1.51 1.15
C LEU A 144 6.93 2.97 0.70
N PHE A 145 6.42 3.91 1.49
CA PHE A 145 6.43 5.33 1.12
C PHE A 145 7.84 5.88 0.94
N LYS A 146 8.82 5.44 1.76
CA LYS A 146 10.23 5.82 1.61
C LYS A 146 10.81 5.29 0.29
N LYS A 147 10.56 4.02 -0.04
CA LYS A 147 11.02 3.42 -1.32
C LYS A 147 10.43 4.15 -2.52
N LEU A 148 9.12 4.41 -2.50
CA LEU A 148 8.43 5.15 -3.57
C LEU A 148 8.94 6.59 -3.68
N SER A 149 9.10 7.30 -2.56
CA SER A 149 9.65 8.66 -2.54
C SER A 149 11.06 8.71 -3.14
N THR A 150 11.92 7.75 -2.83
CA THR A 150 13.25 7.64 -3.46
C THR A 150 13.16 7.40 -4.97
N LEU A 151 12.23 6.55 -5.43
CA LEU A 151 12.05 6.32 -6.87
C LEU A 151 11.54 7.56 -7.60
N ILE A 152 10.58 8.26 -7.00
CA ILE A 152 10.05 9.55 -7.49
C ILE A 152 11.19 10.55 -7.61
N GLU A 153 12.03 10.69 -6.59
CA GLU A 153 13.17 11.61 -6.63
C GLU A 153 14.17 11.24 -7.74
N VAL A 154 14.53 9.96 -7.85
CA VAL A 154 15.50 9.49 -8.85
C VAL A 154 14.98 9.60 -10.29
N LYS A 155 13.68 9.36 -10.52
CA LYS A 155 13.10 9.29 -11.87
C LYS A 155 12.46 10.58 -12.34
N LEU A 156 11.84 11.32 -11.44
CA LEU A 156 11.10 12.54 -11.75
C LEU A 156 11.85 13.81 -11.30
N ASN A 157 12.96 13.67 -10.57
CA ASN A 157 13.68 14.79 -9.94
C ASN A 157 12.76 15.64 -9.05
N LYS A 158 11.81 14.99 -8.37
CA LYS A 158 10.84 15.60 -7.47
C LYS A 158 11.08 15.14 -6.05
N LYS A 159 11.27 16.09 -5.12
CA LYS A 159 11.37 15.79 -3.70
C LYS A 159 10.01 15.93 -3.04
N ILE A 160 9.51 14.84 -2.46
CA ILE A 160 8.18 14.79 -1.85
C ILE A 160 8.28 14.43 -0.38
N ASN A 161 7.56 15.19 0.45
CA ASN A 161 7.48 14.93 1.88
C ASN A 161 6.59 13.72 2.15
N LEU A 162 7.00 12.89 3.11
CA LEU A 162 6.20 11.76 3.56
C LEU A 162 4.99 12.26 4.38
N PRO A 163 3.83 11.61 4.27
CA PRO A 163 2.57 12.16 4.79
C PRO A 163 2.26 11.86 6.27
N PHE A 164 3.23 11.43 7.08
CA PHE A 164 3.03 10.87 8.44
C PHE A 164 4.08 11.29 9.47
#